data_AF-A0A6P8JUG8-F1
#
_entry.id   AF-A0A6P8JUG8-F1
#
_cell.length_a   1.000
_cell.length_b   1.000
_cell.length_c   1.000
_cell.angle_alpha   90.00
_cell.angle_beta   90.00
_cell.angle_gamma   90.00
#
_symmetry.space_group_name_H-M   'P 1'
#
loop_
_entity.id
_entity.type
_entity.pdbx_description
1 polymer ?
#
loop_
_entity_poly.entity_id
_entity_poly.type
_entity_poly.pdbx_seq_one_letter_code
_entity_poly.pdbx_strand_id
1 'polypeptide(L)'
;MVKRKNQDAVSNKPAVELLSEEEWMARRNIYMQRLADLKTSVAFIDDAVEEYKELQKQKLRNDKWNSYLACDGLPNPSRPAEIRKFIFQLNFMEQETLANEISWVLSVDEGSVLSQAPDRCDKTRKIMEKSRPNVGQLYEKTVQRILATIERVQRVLRNDEELIHLPTFQVRELDKIPNELYEEIESFFDKLTYRVVTSPDALMTNKDSILSCYCYKCSNFELEIWGLQDVPIRFNYLKLPVMCSDLNCVGVTIQLPLSVLCDNLTLRCVRSFFDPLSHLAKSFELVIDSSVIPNCGLVDIADSVMSEWMAQMDIQEDLMVKMETEMRAYNEAISFIAEAEAKEKRKPQKKKIAIPKPPKMPQELPAGMFPDPRKIFLEHEKRDCTDFFNRYFHPGNMNLLPSEVA
;
A
#
# COMPACT_ATOMS: atom_id res chain seq x y z
N MET A 1 22.63 30.85 -45.97
CA MET A 1 24.11 30.75 -45.99
C MET A 1 24.68 31.43 -44.76
N VAL A 2 24.91 30.67 -43.68
CA VAL A 2 25.70 31.11 -42.52
C VAL A 2 26.59 29.92 -42.17
N LYS A 3 27.90 30.08 -42.39
CA LYS A 3 28.91 29.05 -42.09
C LYS A 3 29.04 28.91 -40.58
N ARG A 4 28.44 27.86 -39.99
CA ARG A 4 28.82 27.38 -38.66
C ARG A 4 30.15 26.65 -38.80
N LYS A 5 31.21 27.23 -38.22
CA LYS A 5 32.49 26.56 -37.98
C LYS A 5 32.22 25.39 -37.07
N ASN A 6 32.40 24.17 -37.57
CA ASN A 6 32.65 23.01 -36.71
C ASN A 6 33.96 23.31 -35.98
N GLN A 7 33.86 23.63 -34.69
CA GLN A 7 34.99 23.50 -33.79
C GLN A 7 35.31 22.02 -33.72
N ASP A 8 36.53 21.68 -34.11
CA ASP A 8 37.12 20.37 -33.90
C ASP A 8 36.93 19.97 -32.44
N ALA A 9 36.14 18.92 -32.22
CA ALA A 9 36.08 18.23 -30.95
C ALA A 9 37.47 17.65 -30.69
N VAL A 10 38.28 18.39 -29.94
CA VAL A 10 39.48 17.87 -29.31
C VAL A 10 39.01 16.76 -28.38
N SER A 11 39.16 15.51 -28.85
CA SER A 11 39.06 14.32 -28.03
C SER A 11 40.16 14.36 -26.97
N ASN A 12 39.88 15.06 -25.87
CA ASN A 12 40.54 14.83 -24.60
C ASN A 12 39.76 13.71 -23.93
N LYS A 13 40.20 12.47 -24.13
CA LYS A 13 39.84 11.36 -23.23
C LYS A 13 40.12 11.86 -21.79
N PRO A 14 39.18 11.72 -20.85
CA PRO A 14 39.43 12.11 -19.46
C PRO A 14 40.62 11.27 -18.96
N ALA A 15 41.65 11.93 -18.42
CA ALA A 15 42.74 11.23 -17.75
C ALA A 15 42.15 10.44 -16.58
N VAL A 16 42.43 9.14 -16.52
CA VAL A 16 41.97 8.28 -15.44
C VAL A 16 42.76 8.67 -14.19
N GLU A 17 42.07 8.98 -13.10
CA GLU A 17 42.71 9.29 -11.82
C GLU A 17 43.43 8.04 -11.30
N LEU A 18 44.70 8.18 -10.92
CA LEU A 18 45.53 7.09 -10.41
C LEU A 18 45.62 7.20 -8.88
N LEU A 19 45.54 6.04 -8.23
CA LEU A 19 45.66 5.82 -6.79
C LEU A 19 47.02 5.24 -6.48
N SER A 20 47.61 5.68 -5.37
CA SER A 20 48.80 5.01 -4.82
C SER A 20 48.44 3.67 -4.17
N GLU A 21 49.43 2.78 -4.06
CA GLU A 21 49.28 1.48 -3.38
C GLU A 21 48.83 1.62 -1.91
N GLU A 22 49.31 2.65 -1.21
CA GLU A 22 48.93 2.94 0.19
C GLU A 22 47.45 3.35 0.29
N GLU A 23 46.96 4.19 -0.62
CA GLU A 23 45.55 4.61 -0.66
C GLU A 23 44.63 3.45 -1.05
N TRP A 24 45.09 2.57 -1.94
CA TRP A 24 44.34 1.37 -2.33
C TRP A 24 44.19 0.40 -1.14
N MET A 25 45.28 0.16 -0.41
CA MET A 25 45.26 -0.67 0.80
C MET A 25 44.39 -0.05 1.91
N ALA A 26 44.44 1.27 2.08
CA ALA A 26 43.58 1.98 3.03
C ALA A 26 42.09 1.85 2.67
N ARG A 27 41.73 2.01 1.39
CA ARG A 27 40.35 1.81 0.91
C ARG A 27 39.88 0.37 1.16
N ARG A 28 40.70 -0.62 0.82
CA ARG A 28 40.38 -2.03 1.08
C ARG A 28 40.11 -2.29 2.56
N ASN A 29 40.93 -1.75 3.45
CA ASN A 29 40.74 -1.91 4.90
C ASN A 29 39.45 -1.26 5.39
N ILE A 30 39.10 -0.07 4.90
CA ILE A 30 37.83 0.61 5.21
C ILE A 30 36.63 -0.24 4.75
N TYR A 31 36.69 -0.81 3.54
CA TYR A 31 35.63 -1.69 3.03
C TYR A 31 35.48 -2.97 3.87
N MET A 32 36.59 -3.60 4.26
CA MET A 32 36.57 -4.77 5.14
C MET A 32 36.01 -4.45 6.53
N GLN A 33 36.34 -3.29 7.08
CA GLN A 33 35.77 -2.83 8.35
C GLN A 33 34.26 -2.59 8.23
N ARG A 34 33.81 -1.89 7.17
CA ARG A 34 32.38 -1.67 6.89
C ARG A 34 31.62 -2.99 6.79
N LEU A 35 32.20 -4.01 6.15
CA LEU A 35 31.59 -5.33 6.03
C LEU A 35 31.47 -6.04 7.39
N ALA A 36 32.49 -5.94 8.24
CA ALA A 36 32.44 -6.51 9.58
C ALA A 36 31.38 -5.82 10.46
N ASP A 37 31.29 -4.48 10.39
CA ASP A 37 30.29 -3.69 11.11
C ASP A 37 28.88 -4.02 10.63
N LEU A 38 28.68 -4.19 9.32
CA LEU A 38 27.39 -4.59 8.74
C LEU A 38 26.98 -5.99 9.17
N LYS A 39 27.89 -6.98 9.12
CA LYS A 39 27.59 -8.34 9.61
C LYS A 39 27.17 -8.35 11.06
N THR A 40 27.83 -7.54 11.89
CA THR A 40 27.47 -7.40 13.30
C THR A 40 26.08 -6.77 13.45
N SER A 41 25.79 -5.73 12.67
CA SER A 41 24.49 -5.04 12.68
C SER A 41 23.34 -5.94 12.19
N VAL A 42 23.57 -6.73 11.14
CA VAL A 42 22.59 -7.71 10.62
C VAL A 42 22.32 -8.78 11.66
N ALA A 43 23.35 -9.31 12.33
CA ALA A 43 23.17 -10.28 13.42
C ALA A 43 22.30 -9.71 14.56
N PHE A 44 22.48 -8.44 14.94
CA PHE A 44 21.61 -7.79 15.93
C PHE A 44 20.15 -7.69 15.45
N ILE A 45 19.92 -7.42 14.16
CA ILE A 45 18.58 -7.38 13.58
C ILE A 45 17.96 -8.78 13.60
N ASP A 46 18.71 -9.81 13.21
CA ASP A 46 18.25 -11.19 13.22
C ASP A 46 17.88 -11.66 14.64
N ASP A 47 18.72 -11.35 15.63
CA ASP A 47 18.44 -11.64 17.04
C ASP A 47 17.16 -10.92 17.51
N ALA A 48 16.98 -9.64 17.16
CA ALA A 48 15.77 -8.88 17.50
C ALA A 48 14.51 -9.41 16.80
N VAL A 49 14.65 -9.89 15.55
CA VAL A 49 13.57 -10.53 14.79
C VAL A 49 13.17 -11.84 15.46
N GLU A 50 14.12 -12.64 15.93
CA GLU A 50 13.83 -13.89 16.62
C GLU A 50 13.18 -13.64 17.99
N GLU A 51 13.67 -12.68 18.78
CA GLU A 51 13.03 -12.26 20.04
C GLU A 51 11.59 -11.77 19.79
N TYR A 52 11.37 -10.99 18.72
CA TYR A 52 10.03 -10.55 18.34
C TYR A 52 9.10 -11.72 18.01
N LYS A 53 9.58 -12.73 17.26
CA LYS A 53 8.80 -13.96 16.97
C LYS A 53 8.45 -14.71 18.26
N GLU A 54 9.39 -14.80 19.21
CA GLU A 54 9.14 -15.43 20.52
C GLU A 54 8.09 -14.67 21.33
N LEU A 55 8.16 -13.34 21.37
CA LEU A 55 7.15 -12.50 22.02
C LEU A 55 5.78 -12.65 21.35
N GLN A 56 5.73 -12.75 20.02
CA GLN A 56 4.51 -12.98 19.26
C GLN A 56 3.91 -14.36 19.59
N LYS A 57 4.72 -15.41 19.70
CA LYS A 57 4.30 -16.75 20.17
C LYS A 57 3.70 -16.70 21.58
N GLN A 58 4.35 -15.98 22.50
CA GLN A 58 3.86 -15.85 23.88
C GLN A 58 2.53 -15.08 23.93
N LYS A 59 2.43 -13.96 23.20
CA LYS A 59 1.20 -13.19 23.06
C LYS A 59 0.07 -14.05 22.50
N LEU A 60 0.36 -14.85 21.48
CA LEU A 60 -0.60 -15.76 20.87
C LEU A 60 -1.12 -16.82 21.84
N ARG A 61 -0.23 -17.42 22.66
CA ARG A 61 -0.62 -18.37 23.71
C ARG A 61 -1.50 -17.71 24.75
N ASN A 62 -1.13 -16.52 25.22
CA ASN A 62 -1.91 -15.76 26.19
C ASN A 62 -3.29 -15.40 25.64
N ASP A 63 -3.37 -14.97 24.38
CA ASP A 63 -4.65 -14.63 23.74
C ASP A 63 -5.53 -15.86 23.55
N LYS A 64 -4.97 -17.02 23.14
CA LYS A 64 -5.71 -18.29 23.07
C LYS A 64 -6.26 -18.69 24.44
N TRP A 65 -5.46 -18.52 25.48
CA TRP A 65 -5.86 -18.79 26.86
C TRP A 65 -6.96 -17.84 27.33
N ASN A 66 -6.83 -16.54 27.06
CA ASN A 66 -7.82 -15.53 27.40
C ASN A 66 -9.15 -15.77 26.69
N SER A 67 -9.12 -16.10 25.39
CA SER A 67 -10.33 -16.45 24.63
C SER A 67 -11.00 -17.71 25.18
N TYR A 68 -10.21 -18.73 25.53
CA TYR A 68 -10.74 -19.95 26.16
C TYR A 68 -11.42 -19.66 27.49
N LEU A 69 -10.80 -18.85 28.36
CA LEU A 69 -11.37 -18.47 29.65
C LEU A 69 -12.60 -17.55 29.51
N ALA A 70 -12.59 -16.63 28.56
CA ALA A 70 -13.67 -15.68 28.36
C ALA A 70 -14.94 -16.31 27.79
N CYS A 71 -14.83 -17.48 27.12
CA CYS A 71 -15.94 -18.14 26.44
C CYS A 71 -16.74 -17.14 25.58
N ASP A 72 -16.03 -16.31 24.81
CA ASP A 72 -16.55 -15.15 24.08
C ASP A 72 -17.59 -15.47 22.99
N GLY A 73 -17.79 -16.76 22.67
CA GLY A 73 -18.74 -17.21 21.66
C GLY A 73 -18.37 -16.75 20.25
N LEU A 74 -17.10 -16.43 20.01
CA LEU A 74 -16.57 -16.12 18.68
C LEU A 74 -16.02 -17.41 18.03
N PRO A 75 -16.10 -17.53 16.69
CA PRO A 75 -15.66 -18.73 15.99
C PRO A 75 -14.13 -18.88 16.03
N ASN A 76 -13.63 -20.11 15.88
CA ASN A 76 -12.19 -20.32 15.76
C ASN A 76 -11.68 -19.70 14.45
N PRO A 77 -10.67 -18.82 14.50
CA PRO A 77 -10.22 -18.09 13.32
C PRO A 77 -9.55 -18.99 12.27
N SER A 78 -9.04 -20.16 12.67
CA SER A 78 -8.40 -21.12 11.75
C SER A 78 -9.40 -21.99 10.97
N ARG A 79 -10.71 -21.91 11.28
CA ARG A 79 -11.74 -22.77 10.69
C ARG A 79 -12.80 -21.95 9.95
N PRO A 80 -12.66 -21.76 8.62
CA PRO A 80 -13.63 -21.01 7.80
C PRO A 80 -15.09 -21.48 7.96
N ALA A 81 -15.32 -22.80 8.09
CA ALA A 81 -16.65 -23.35 8.25
C ALA A 81 -17.35 -22.91 9.54
N GLU A 82 -16.59 -22.69 10.63
CA GLU A 82 -17.15 -22.18 11.88
C GLU A 82 -17.50 -20.69 11.76
N ILE A 83 -16.70 -19.92 11.02
CA ILE A 83 -16.97 -18.50 10.75
C ILE A 83 -18.25 -18.33 9.93
N ARG A 84 -18.44 -19.12 8.87
CA ARG A 84 -19.69 -19.07 8.08
C ARG A 84 -20.92 -19.52 8.89
N LYS A 85 -20.77 -20.52 9.76
CA LYS A 85 -21.85 -20.90 10.71
C LYS A 85 -22.17 -19.77 11.68
N PHE A 86 -21.15 -19.05 12.14
CA PHE A 86 -21.32 -17.91 13.02
C PHE A 86 -22.09 -16.77 12.33
N ILE A 87 -21.78 -16.45 11.07
CA ILE A 87 -22.55 -15.48 10.27
C ILE A 87 -24.02 -15.92 10.16
N PHE A 88 -24.27 -17.20 9.85
CA PHE A 88 -25.62 -17.73 9.78
C PHE A 88 -26.38 -17.59 11.11
N GLN A 89 -25.71 -17.84 12.24
CA GLN A 89 -26.29 -17.62 13.56
C GLN A 89 -26.63 -16.15 13.81
N LEU A 90 -25.76 -15.21 13.45
CA LEU A 90 -26.04 -13.77 13.59
C LEU A 90 -27.28 -13.37 12.79
N ASN A 91 -27.40 -13.85 11.56
CA ASN A 91 -28.55 -13.61 10.70
C ASN A 91 -29.85 -14.21 11.27
N PHE A 92 -29.77 -15.40 11.84
CA PHE A 92 -30.93 -16.02 12.50
C PHE A 92 -31.39 -15.22 13.72
N MET A 93 -30.45 -14.81 14.59
CA MET A 93 -30.77 -14.00 15.78
C MET A 93 -31.36 -12.64 15.41
N GLU A 94 -30.89 -12.02 14.32
CA GLU A 94 -31.48 -10.80 13.78
C GLU A 94 -32.94 -11.02 13.39
N GLN A 95 -33.24 -12.07 12.62
CA GLN A 95 -34.60 -12.40 12.18
C GLN A 95 -35.54 -12.70 13.34
N GLU A 96 -35.07 -13.41 14.35
CA GLU A 96 -35.85 -13.68 15.56
C GLU A 96 -36.15 -12.39 16.32
N THR A 97 -35.17 -11.48 16.41
CA THR A 97 -35.37 -10.16 17.05
C THR A 97 -36.39 -9.33 16.29
N LEU A 98 -36.39 -9.38 14.95
CA LEU A 98 -37.38 -8.72 14.11
C LEU A 98 -38.78 -9.30 14.31
N ALA A 99 -38.92 -10.62 14.37
CA ALA A 99 -40.21 -11.28 14.57
C ALA A 99 -40.83 -10.97 15.94
N ASN A 100 -40.00 -10.77 16.95
CA ASN A 100 -40.44 -10.49 18.32
C ASN A 100 -40.63 -9.00 18.62
N GLU A 101 -40.31 -8.09 17.68
CA GLU A 101 -40.43 -6.66 17.89
C GLU A 101 -41.88 -6.18 17.75
N ILE A 102 -42.43 -5.60 18.81
CA ILE A 102 -43.73 -4.95 18.80
C ILE A 102 -43.53 -3.44 18.67
N SER A 103 -44.13 -2.82 17.65
CA SER A 103 -44.03 -1.37 17.47
C SER A 103 -44.66 -0.62 18.64
N TRP A 104 -43.88 0.26 19.27
CA TRP A 104 -44.34 1.12 20.37
C TRP A 104 -45.49 2.05 19.95
N VAL A 105 -45.59 2.36 18.65
CA VAL A 105 -46.67 3.18 18.07
C VAL A 105 -48.04 2.52 18.30
N LEU A 106 -48.12 1.20 18.34
CA LEU A 106 -49.36 0.46 18.61
C LEU A 106 -49.84 0.60 20.07
N SER A 107 -48.95 1.02 20.98
CA SER A 107 -49.25 1.20 22.39
C SER A 107 -49.68 2.64 22.74
N VAL A 108 -49.72 3.54 21.75
CA VAL A 108 -50.10 4.95 21.93
C VAL A 108 -51.61 5.07 22.09
N ASP A 109 -52.03 5.79 23.14
CA ASP A 109 -53.43 6.14 23.40
C ASP A 109 -53.51 7.63 23.76
N GLU A 110 -53.81 8.47 22.77
CA GLU A 110 -53.97 9.92 22.95
C GLU A 110 -55.16 10.27 23.85
N GLY A 111 -56.15 9.37 23.97
CA GLY A 111 -57.31 9.55 24.85
C GLY A 111 -57.01 9.29 26.32
N SER A 112 -55.82 8.79 26.65
CA SER A 112 -55.41 8.50 28.04
C SER A 112 -55.44 9.74 28.95
N VAL A 113 -55.13 10.92 28.39
CA VAL A 113 -55.13 12.22 29.11
C VAL A 113 -56.55 12.68 29.46
N LEU A 114 -57.56 12.20 28.74
CA LEU A 114 -58.96 12.62 28.94
C LEU A 114 -59.67 11.81 30.04
N SER A 115 -59.01 10.82 30.62
CA SER A 115 -59.57 9.98 31.66
C SER A 115 -59.42 10.62 33.04
N GLN A 116 -60.50 10.65 33.82
CA GLN A 116 -60.49 11.18 35.20
C GLN A 116 -60.02 10.15 36.25
N ALA A 117 -59.55 8.97 35.83
CA ALA A 117 -59.09 7.92 36.73
C ALA A 117 -57.68 8.24 37.28
N PRO A 118 -57.48 8.27 38.61
CA PRO A 118 -56.20 8.65 39.22
C PRO A 118 -55.04 7.68 38.94
N ASP A 119 -55.35 6.42 38.61
CA ASP A 119 -54.35 5.36 38.42
C ASP A 119 -53.90 5.18 36.96
N ARG A 120 -54.45 5.96 36.01
CA ARG A 120 -54.16 5.78 34.58
C ARG A 120 -52.92 6.59 34.16
N CYS A 121 -51.90 5.90 33.66
CA CYS A 121 -50.72 6.53 33.09
C CYS A 121 -51.04 7.22 31.75
N ASP A 122 -50.44 8.39 31.52
CA ASP A 122 -50.45 9.08 30.25
C ASP A 122 -49.67 8.25 29.20
N LYS A 123 -50.36 7.88 28.11
CA LYS A 123 -49.87 7.07 26.99
C LYS A 123 -49.84 7.88 25.68
N THR A 124 -49.75 9.20 25.76
CA THR A 124 -49.58 10.07 24.58
C THR A 124 -48.30 9.73 23.82
N ARG A 125 -48.29 10.04 22.51
CA ARG A 125 -47.13 9.79 21.63
C ARG A 125 -45.84 10.39 22.18
N LYS A 126 -45.90 11.58 22.79
CA LYS A 126 -44.73 12.28 23.36
C LYS A 126 -44.06 11.50 24.50
N ILE A 127 -44.84 10.78 25.31
CA ILE A 127 -44.30 9.96 26.40
C ILE A 127 -43.79 8.63 25.86
N MET A 128 -44.57 8.00 24.98
CA MET A 128 -44.21 6.71 24.39
C MET A 128 -43.02 6.80 23.45
N GLU A 129 -42.76 7.94 22.81
CA GLU A 129 -41.56 8.18 22.00
C GLU A 129 -40.26 8.01 22.81
N LYS A 130 -40.28 8.27 24.12
CA LYS A 130 -39.12 8.01 25.00
C LYS A 130 -38.85 6.52 25.22
N SER A 131 -39.84 5.67 24.97
CA SER A 131 -39.72 4.21 25.06
C SER A 131 -39.27 3.56 23.73
N ARG A 132 -38.95 4.38 22.74
CA ARG A 132 -38.52 3.93 21.42
C ARG A 132 -37.29 3.01 21.52
N PRO A 133 -37.30 1.83 20.88
CA PRO A 133 -36.18 0.90 20.93
C PRO A 133 -34.98 1.48 20.17
N ASN A 134 -33.79 1.26 20.73
CA ASN A 134 -32.54 1.61 20.07
C ASN A 134 -32.09 0.47 19.14
N VAL A 135 -32.72 0.43 17.96
CA VAL A 135 -32.47 -0.60 16.94
C VAL A 135 -30.99 -0.68 16.56
N GLY A 136 -30.29 0.46 16.49
CA GLY A 136 -28.88 0.50 16.13
C GLY A 136 -27.95 -0.26 17.10
N GLN A 137 -28.34 -0.43 18.36
CA GLN A 137 -27.52 -1.15 19.36
C GLN A 137 -27.36 -2.64 19.05
N LEU A 138 -28.37 -3.25 18.44
CA LEU A 138 -28.29 -4.64 17.98
C LEU A 138 -27.21 -4.76 16.90
N TYR A 139 -27.27 -3.88 15.90
CA TYR A 139 -26.32 -3.87 14.78
C TYR A 139 -24.91 -3.47 15.22
N GLU A 140 -24.77 -2.55 16.19
CA GLU A 140 -23.48 -2.23 16.79
C GLU A 140 -22.80 -3.47 17.38
N LYS A 141 -23.52 -4.24 18.22
CA LYS A 141 -22.99 -5.46 18.82
C LYS A 141 -22.61 -6.49 17.76
N THR A 142 -23.44 -6.65 16.73
CA THR A 142 -23.18 -7.56 15.61
C THR A 142 -21.93 -7.16 14.84
N VAL A 143 -21.83 -5.89 14.41
CA VAL A 143 -20.67 -5.35 13.69
C VAL A 143 -19.40 -5.46 14.55
N GLN A 144 -19.48 -5.16 15.86
CA GLN A 144 -18.34 -5.31 16.76
C GLN A 144 -17.83 -6.76 16.83
N ARG A 145 -18.73 -7.75 16.88
CA ARG A 145 -18.35 -9.16 16.87
C ARG A 145 -17.74 -9.61 15.54
N ILE A 146 -18.26 -9.09 14.42
CA ILE A 146 -17.70 -9.37 13.09
C ILE A 146 -16.30 -8.76 12.97
N LEU A 147 -16.11 -7.49 13.36
CA LEU A 147 -14.80 -6.83 13.35
C LEU A 147 -13.78 -7.55 14.23
N ALA A 148 -14.17 -7.99 15.43
CA ALA A 148 -13.30 -8.80 16.30
C ALA A 148 -12.93 -10.15 15.65
N THR A 149 -13.82 -10.72 14.85
CA THR A 149 -13.54 -11.95 14.07
C THR A 149 -12.54 -11.67 12.95
N ILE A 150 -12.71 -10.56 12.22
CA ILE A 150 -11.78 -10.13 11.16
C ILE A 150 -10.38 -9.93 11.73
N GLU A 151 -10.25 -9.23 12.87
CA GLU A 151 -8.95 -9.01 13.52
C GLU A 151 -8.25 -10.33 13.86
N ARG A 152 -9.01 -11.32 14.36
CA ARG A 152 -8.47 -12.66 14.68
C ARG A 152 -8.06 -13.43 13.44
N VAL A 153 -8.84 -13.36 12.36
CA VAL A 153 -8.51 -14.02 11.08
C VAL A 153 -7.26 -13.38 10.47
N GLN A 154 -7.19 -12.05 10.42
CA GLN A 154 -6.02 -11.32 9.93
C GLN A 154 -4.77 -11.63 10.76
N ARG A 155 -4.92 -11.82 12.08
CA ARG A 155 -3.81 -12.25 12.92
C ARG A 155 -3.28 -13.62 12.50
N VAL A 156 -4.16 -14.58 12.22
CA VAL A 156 -3.76 -15.92 11.74
C VAL A 156 -3.08 -15.81 10.37
N LEU A 157 -3.63 -15.00 9.46
CA LEU A 157 -3.06 -14.77 8.12
C LEU A 157 -1.68 -14.10 8.15
N ARG A 158 -1.35 -13.32 9.19
CA ARG A 158 -0.02 -12.70 9.37
C ARG A 158 0.99 -13.60 10.06
N ASN A 159 0.56 -14.73 10.63
CA ASN A 159 1.43 -15.64 11.37
C ASN A 159 1.78 -16.85 10.50
N ASP A 160 2.95 -16.81 9.85
CA ASP A 160 3.42 -17.89 8.98
C ASP A 160 3.45 -19.25 9.68
N GLU A 161 3.79 -19.29 10.97
CA GLU A 161 3.80 -20.54 11.75
C GLU A 161 2.42 -21.18 11.88
N GLU A 162 1.35 -20.39 12.05
CA GLU A 162 0.00 -20.93 12.11
C GLU A 162 -0.49 -21.37 10.72
N LEU A 163 -0.03 -20.69 9.66
CA LEU A 163 -0.33 -21.05 8.29
C LEU A 163 0.34 -22.35 7.85
N ILE A 164 1.58 -22.60 8.26
CA ILE A 164 2.32 -23.85 7.95
C ILE A 164 1.57 -25.08 8.48
N HIS A 165 0.90 -24.96 9.62
CA HIS A 165 0.13 -26.05 10.22
C HIS A 165 -1.24 -26.29 9.56
N LEU A 166 -1.68 -25.40 8.67
CA LEU A 166 -2.99 -25.49 8.01
C LEU A 166 -2.88 -26.10 6.61
N PRO A 167 -3.84 -26.94 6.19
CA PRO A 167 -3.93 -27.39 4.81
C PRO A 167 -4.04 -26.20 3.84
N THR A 168 -3.35 -26.26 2.71
CA THR A 168 -3.33 -25.17 1.70
C THR A 168 -4.72 -24.75 1.22
N PHE A 169 -5.67 -25.69 1.14
CA PHE A 169 -7.06 -25.38 0.82
C PHE A 169 -7.72 -24.48 1.88
N GLN A 170 -7.46 -24.74 3.17
CA GLN A 170 -8.00 -23.93 4.26
C GLN A 170 -7.40 -22.52 4.26
N VAL A 171 -6.11 -22.39 3.94
CA VAL A 171 -5.44 -21.08 3.81
C VAL A 171 -6.08 -20.25 2.69
N ARG A 172 -6.33 -20.85 1.53
CA ARG A 172 -7.02 -20.16 0.41
C ARG A 172 -8.44 -19.74 0.73
N GLU A 173 -9.15 -20.53 1.53
CA GLU A 173 -10.49 -20.14 1.99
C GLU A 173 -10.41 -19.04 3.05
N LEU A 174 -9.44 -19.10 3.97
CA LEU A 174 -9.21 -18.05 4.98
C LEU A 174 -8.90 -16.69 4.36
N ASP A 175 -8.19 -16.66 3.25
CA ASP A 175 -7.89 -15.43 2.51
C ASP A 175 -9.15 -14.71 2.00
N LYS A 176 -10.22 -15.45 1.70
CA LYS A 176 -11.50 -14.89 1.23
C LYS A 176 -12.42 -14.42 2.36
N ILE A 177 -12.25 -14.98 3.56
CA ILE A 177 -13.14 -14.74 4.71
C ILE A 177 -13.23 -13.25 5.10
N PRO A 178 -12.13 -12.46 5.16
CA PRO A 178 -12.23 -11.03 5.45
C PRO A 178 -13.20 -10.31 4.52
N ASN A 179 -13.15 -10.62 3.22
CA ASN A 179 -14.02 -10.00 2.22
C ASN A 179 -15.49 -10.39 2.47
N GLU A 180 -15.75 -11.69 2.68
CA GLU A 180 -17.10 -12.18 3.02
C GLU A 180 -17.65 -11.50 4.29
N LEU A 181 -16.80 -11.25 5.30
CA LEU A 181 -17.20 -10.59 6.54
C LEU A 181 -17.48 -9.08 6.35
N TYR A 182 -16.72 -8.40 5.48
CA TYR A 182 -17.00 -6.99 5.15
C TYR A 182 -18.27 -6.83 4.32
N GLU A 183 -18.50 -7.71 3.34
CA GLU A 183 -19.76 -7.76 2.57
C GLU A 183 -20.96 -8.00 3.50
N GLU A 184 -20.81 -8.86 4.50
CA GLU A 184 -21.86 -9.10 5.50
C GLU A 184 -22.12 -7.84 6.36
N ILE A 185 -21.10 -7.07 6.73
CA ILE A 185 -21.28 -5.79 7.43
C ILE A 185 -22.10 -4.81 6.57
N GLU A 186 -21.81 -4.73 5.27
CA GLU A 186 -22.62 -3.90 4.35
C GLU A 186 -24.06 -4.39 4.28
N SER A 187 -24.28 -5.71 4.20
CA SER A 187 -25.61 -6.30 4.26
C SER A 187 -26.36 -5.91 5.54
N PHE A 188 -25.69 -5.93 6.70
CA PHE A 188 -26.28 -5.48 7.96
C PHE A 188 -26.64 -3.99 7.95
N PHE A 189 -25.81 -3.13 7.35
CA PHE A 189 -26.16 -1.72 7.19
C PHE A 189 -27.36 -1.52 6.26
N ASP A 190 -27.47 -2.31 5.19
CA ASP A 190 -28.62 -2.28 4.28
C ASP A 190 -29.90 -2.73 5.01
N LYS A 191 -29.85 -3.83 5.77
CA LYS A 191 -30.98 -4.32 6.56
C LYS A 191 -31.42 -3.33 7.62
N LEU A 192 -30.47 -2.72 8.36
CA LEU A 192 -30.78 -1.66 9.31
C LEU A 192 -31.47 -0.49 8.61
N THR A 193 -30.95 -0.06 7.47
CA THR A 193 -31.53 1.03 6.67
C THR A 193 -32.96 0.70 6.24
N TYR A 194 -33.16 -0.50 5.70
CA TYR A 194 -34.47 -0.98 5.28
C TYR A 194 -35.45 -1.03 6.45
N ARG A 195 -35.02 -1.51 7.62
CA ARG A 195 -35.85 -1.56 8.83
C ARG A 195 -36.29 -0.17 9.29
N VAL A 196 -35.39 0.82 9.25
CA VAL A 196 -35.72 2.20 9.62
C VAL A 196 -36.68 2.82 8.59
N VAL A 197 -36.41 2.65 7.30
CA VAL A 197 -37.20 3.26 6.22
C VAL A 197 -38.60 2.64 6.09
N THR A 198 -38.77 1.36 6.42
CA THR A 198 -40.10 0.69 6.40
C THR A 198 -41.02 1.11 7.54
N SER A 199 -40.46 1.67 8.63
CA SER A 199 -41.22 2.09 9.81
C SER A 199 -40.83 3.49 10.29
N PRO A 200 -40.96 4.52 9.43
CA PRO A 200 -40.44 5.87 9.71
C PRO A 200 -41.16 6.50 10.91
N ASP A 201 -42.45 6.23 11.11
CA ASP A 201 -43.20 6.75 12.26
C ASP A 201 -42.74 6.18 13.62
N ALA A 202 -42.16 4.97 13.61
CA ALA A 202 -41.66 4.33 14.81
C ALA A 202 -40.17 4.63 15.04
N LEU A 203 -39.40 4.77 13.96
CA LEU A 203 -37.93 4.79 14.00
C LEU A 203 -37.29 6.04 13.40
N MET A 204 -38.03 7.05 12.96
CA MET A 204 -37.44 8.33 12.52
C MET A 204 -38.02 9.48 13.34
N THR A 205 -37.23 10.54 13.48
CA THR A 205 -37.68 11.80 14.07
C THR A 205 -38.06 12.74 12.94
N ASN A 206 -39.28 13.28 12.98
CA ASN A 206 -39.76 14.21 11.96
C ASN A 206 -39.35 15.64 12.30
N LYS A 207 -38.80 16.35 11.30
CA LYS A 207 -38.44 17.77 11.33
C LYS A 207 -39.33 18.51 10.33
N ASP A 208 -40.01 19.54 10.82
CA ASP A 208 -40.79 20.49 10.01
C ASP A 208 -41.85 19.86 9.08
N SER A 209 -42.34 18.66 9.43
CA SER A 209 -43.35 17.89 8.67
C SER A 209 -42.98 17.53 7.23
N ILE A 210 -41.76 17.83 6.79
CA ILE A 210 -41.24 17.59 5.43
C ILE A 210 -40.12 16.58 5.47
N LEU A 211 -39.35 16.55 6.57
CA LEU A 211 -38.14 15.75 6.69
C LEU A 211 -38.30 14.72 7.80
N SER A 212 -37.78 13.54 7.56
CA SER A 212 -37.56 12.53 8.59
C SER A 212 -36.06 12.27 8.69
N CYS A 213 -35.54 12.12 9.91
CA CYS A 213 -34.16 11.73 10.11
C CYS A 213 -34.01 10.62 11.14
N TYR A 214 -33.05 9.73 10.90
CA TYR A 214 -32.56 8.75 11.87
C TYR A 214 -31.07 8.98 12.05
N CYS A 215 -30.61 9.02 13.29
CA CYS A 215 -29.20 9.14 13.63
C CYS A 215 -28.84 8.07 14.65
N TYR A 216 -27.78 7.33 14.34
CA TYR A 216 -27.17 6.37 15.24
C TYR A 216 -25.67 6.60 15.30
N LYS A 217 -25.13 6.72 16.51
CA LYS A 217 -23.69 6.89 16.75
C LYS A 217 -23.17 5.79 17.66
N CYS A 218 -22.09 5.15 17.24
CA CYS A 218 -21.36 4.20 18.07
C CYS A 218 -19.85 4.36 17.88
N SER A 219 -19.05 3.55 18.60
CA SER A 219 -17.58 3.60 18.51
C SER A 219 -17.05 3.19 17.13
N ASN A 220 -17.79 2.33 16.41
CA ASN A 220 -17.30 1.70 15.18
C ASN A 220 -17.81 2.40 13.91
N PHE A 221 -19.01 2.98 13.96
CA PHE A 221 -19.60 3.71 12.84
C PHE A 221 -20.62 4.76 13.30
N GLU A 222 -20.85 5.75 12.44
CA GLU A 222 -22.00 6.66 12.51
C GLU A 222 -22.91 6.40 11.31
N LEU A 223 -24.20 6.27 11.54
CA LEU A 223 -25.20 6.06 10.49
C LEU A 223 -26.29 7.12 10.59
N GLU A 224 -26.52 7.81 9.48
CA GLU A 224 -27.60 8.78 9.34
C GLU A 224 -28.44 8.48 8.12
N ILE A 225 -29.75 8.45 8.31
CA ILE A 225 -30.73 8.33 7.24
C ILE A 225 -31.51 9.63 7.22
N TRP A 226 -31.48 10.29 6.07
CA TRP A 226 -32.24 11.48 5.79
C TRP A 226 -33.34 11.12 4.80
N GLY A 227 -34.58 11.40 5.12
CA GLY A 227 -35.74 11.08 4.30
C GLY A 227 -36.58 12.32 4.03
N LEU A 228 -37.00 12.48 2.78
CA LEU A 228 -38.08 13.38 2.43
C LEU A 228 -39.40 12.63 2.62
N GLN A 229 -40.31 13.20 3.40
CA GLN A 229 -41.64 12.63 3.58
C GLN A 229 -42.50 12.82 2.33
N ASP A 230 -43.59 12.06 2.25
CA ASP A 230 -44.59 12.16 1.19
C ASP A 230 -45.38 13.47 1.29
N VAL A 231 -44.71 14.57 0.97
CA VAL A 231 -45.25 15.93 0.96
C VAL A 231 -45.17 16.43 -0.48
N PRO A 232 -46.25 17.01 -1.03
CA PRO A 232 -46.25 17.51 -2.40
C PRO A 232 -45.36 18.76 -2.52
N ILE A 233 -44.07 18.56 -2.73
CA ILE A 233 -43.10 19.63 -2.96
C ILE A 233 -42.99 19.89 -4.45
N ARG A 234 -43.25 21.13 -4.85
CA ARG A 234 -43.05 21.54 -6.24
C ARG A 234 -41.59 21.91 -6.47
N PHE A 235 -40.73 20.91 -6.66
CA PHE A 235 -39.29 21.09 -6.83
C PHE A 235 -38.93 22.13 -7.92
N ASN A 236 -39.69 22.19 -9.02
CA ASN A 236 -39.50 23.14 -10.12
C ASN A 236 -39.71 24.62 -9.74
N TYR A 237 -40.33 24.90 -8.60
CA TYR A 237 -40.58 26.25 -8.10
C TYR A 237 -39.67 26.63 -6.93
N LEU A 238 -38.68 25.80 -6.61
CA LEU A 238 -37.64 26.17 -5.65
C LEU A 238 -36.84 27.35 -6.22
N LYS A 239 -36.59 28.37 -5.38
CA LYS A 239 -35.83 29.57 -5.75
C LYS A 239 -34.43 29.23 -6.31
N LEU A 240 -33.85 28.16 -5.80
CA LEU A 240 -32.65 27.52 -6.32
C LEU A 240 -32.99 26.06 -6.64
N PRO A 241 -32.50 25.51 -7.77
CA PRO A 241 -32.77 24.13 -8.20
C PRO A 241 -31.97 23.08 -7.39
N VAL A 242 -31.84 23.30 -6.09
CA VAL A 242 -30.99 22.50 -5.19
C VAL A 242 -31.66 22.43 -3.82
N MET A 243 -31.59 21.27 -3.18
CA MET A 243 -31.92 21.07 -1.77
C MET A 243 -30.67 20.65 -1.01
N CYS A 244 -30.45 21.20 0.17
CA CYS A 244 -29.35 20.77 1.03
C CYS A 244 -29.86 19.71 2.01
N SER A 245 -29.13 18.60 2.12
CA SER A 245 -29.31 17.60 3.18
C SER A 245 -28.20 17.78 4.21
N ASP A 246 -28.59 18.20 5.40
CA ASP A 246 -27.69 18.40 6.53
C ASP A 246 -27.67 17.12 7.37
N LEU A 247 -26.58 16.37 7.23
CA LEU A 247 -26.32 15.13 7.96
C LEU A 247 -25.47 15.47 9.20
N ASN A 248 -26.14 15.99 10.24
CA ASN A 248 -25.50 16.48 11.46
C ASN A 248 -24.89 15.35 12.31
N CYS A 249 -25.41 14.14 12.20
CA CYS A 249 -24.89 12.97 12.89
C CYS A 249 -23.49 12.66 12.37
N VAL A 250 -23.32 12.62 11.04
CA VAL A 250 -22.04 12.26 10.40
C VAL A 250 -21.11 13.47 10.22
N GLY A 251 -21.68 14.68 10.21
CA GLY A 251 -20.97 15.95 10.01
C GLY A 251 -20.78 16.30 8.54
N VAL A 252 -21.69 15.89 7.66
CA VAL A 252 -21.61 16.09 6.21
C VAL A 252 -22.83 16.86 5.72
N THR A 253 -22.63 17.78 4.78
CA THR A 253 -23.72 18.49 4.09
C THR A 253 -23.67 18.17 2.61
N ILE A 254 -24.75 17.62 2.06
CA ILE A 254 -24.81 17.22 0.64
C ILE A 254 -25.82 18.11 -0.08
N GLN A 255 -25.36 18.71 -1.19
CA GLN A 255 -26.22 19.46 -2.10
C GLN A 255 -26.83 18.50 -3.13
N LEU A 256 -28.15 18.41 -3.15
CA LEU A 256 -28.91 17.53 -4.02
C LEU A 256 -29.43 18.34 -5.20
N PRO A 257 -28.98 18.04 -6.43
CA PRO A 257 -29.49 18.71 -7.63
C PRO A 257 -30.92 18.24 -7.96
N LEU A 258 -31.67 19.09 -8.67
CA LEU A 258 -33.03 18.76 -9.17
C LEU A 258 -33.15 17.38 -9.82
N SER A 259 -32.10 16.89 -10.49
CA SER A 259 -32.12 15.60 -11.19
C SER A 259 -32.30 14.40 -10.25
N VAL A 260 -32.00 14.55 -8.96
CA VAL A 260 -32.10 13.49 -7.94
C VAL A 260 -33.30 13.69 -7.02
N LEU A 261 -33.93 14.87 -7.06
CA LEU A 261 -35.08 15.20 -6.21
C LEU A 261 -36.35 14.53 -6.74
N CYS A 262 -36.93 13.68 -5.91
CA CYS A 262 -38.19 13.00 -6.15
C CYS A 262 -38.96 12.84 -4.83
N ASP A 263 -40.24 12.51 -4.94
CA ASP A 263 -41.07 12.21 -3.78
C ASP A 263 -40.52 10.96 -3.07
N ASN A 264 -40.55 10.95 -1.74
CA ASN A 264 -40.00 9.88 -0.89
C ASN A 264 -38.50 9.59 -1.09
N LEU A 265 -37.71 10.60 -1.46
CA LEU A 265 -36.25 10.48 -1.53
C LEU A 265 -35.65 10.15 -0.15
N THR A 266 -34.89 9.06 -0.07
CA THR A 266 -34.11 8.70 1.12
C THR A 266 -32.63 8.65 0.81
N LEU A 267 -31.81 9.25 1.67
CA LEU A 267 -30.37 9.24 1.61
C LEU A 267 -29.82 8.52 2.83
N ARG A 268 -28.90 7.59 2.61
CA ARG A 268 -28.14 6.92 3.65
C ARG A 268 -26.71 7.44 3.62
N CYS A 269 -26.20 7.82 4.79
CA CYS A 269 -24.80 8.10 4.99
C CYS A 269 -24.27 7.20 6.12
N VAL A 270 -23.19 6.47 5.83
CA VAL A 270 -22.48 5.66 6.81
C VAL A 270 -21.03 6.12 6.84
N ARG A 271 -20.55 6.46 8.03
CA ARG A 271 -19.15 6.75 8.29
C ARG A 271 -18.58 5.65 9.15
N SER A 272 -17.70 4.84 8.58
CA SER A 272 -16.95 3.82 9.31
C SER A 272 -15.71 4.43 9.96
N PHE A 273 -15.37 3.97 11.17
CA PHE A 273 -14.10 4.25 11.83
C PHE A 273 -13.09 3.10 11.69
N PHE A 274 -13.41 2.15 10.82
CA PHE A 274 -12.55 1.04 10.41
C PHE A 274 -12.37 1.08 8.89
N ASP A 275 -11.39 0.31 8.41
CA ASP A 275 -10.98 0.29 7.01
C ASP A 275 -11.48 -0.98 6.28
N PRO A 276 -12.60 -0.88 5.53
CA PRO A 276 -13.13 -2.00 4.78
C PRO A 276 -12.48 -2.17 3.40
N LEU A 277 -11.57 -1.31 2.95
CA LEU A 277 -11.13 -1.31 1.54
C LEU A 277 -9.65 -1.61 1.34
N SER A 278 -8.77 -1.37 2.31
CA SER A 278 -7.32 -1.58 2.10
C SER A 278 -6.95 -3.03 1.80
N HIS A 279 -7.76 -4.00 2.21
CA HIS A 279 -7.53 -5.40 1.87
C HIS A 279 -7.77 -5.72 0.38
N LEU A 280 -8.54 -4.88 -0.33
CA LEU A 280 -8.78 -4.97 -1.77
C LEU A 280 -7.68 -4.27 -2.59
N ALA A 281 -6.83 -3.48 -1.92
CA ALA A 281 -5.71 -2.83 -2.59
C ALA A 281 -4.73 -3.90 -3.07
N LYS A 282 -4.36 -3.85 -4.35
CA LYS A 282 -3.32 -4.72 -4.90
C LYS A 282 -2.01 -4.40 -4.20
N SER A 283 -1.53 -5.31 -3.35
CA SER A 283 -0.14 -5.27 -2.90
C SER A 283 0.75 -5.67 -4.07
N PHE A 284 1.53 -4.73 -4.58
CA PHE A 284 2.55 -5.04 -5.58
C PHE A 284 3.74 -5.71 -4.88
N GLU A 285 3.80 -7.04 -4.95
CA GLU A 285 4.98 -7.78 -4.54
C GLU A 285 5.97 -7.77 -5.70
N LEU A 286 7.07 -7.02 -5.52
CA LEU A 286 8.12 -6.93 -6.51
C LEU A 286 8.93 -8.23 -6.48
N VAL A 287 8.68 -9.13 -7.42
CA VAL A 287 9.54 -10.30 -7.64
C VAL A 287 10.81 -9.81 -8.35
N ILE A 288 11.84 -9.51 -7.57
CA ILE A 288 13.16 -9.13 -8.08
C ILE A 288 13.88 -10.41 -8.48
N ASP A 289 14.02 -10.63 -9.79
CA ASP A 289 14.87 -11.70 -10.29
C ASP A 289 16.33 -11.32 -10.04
N SER A 290 16.93 -11.92 -9.01
CA SER A 290 18.30 -11.64 -8.56
C SER A 290 19.36 -11.96 -9.61
N SER A 291 18.98 -12.59 -10.71
CA SER A 291 19.89 -12.97 -11.80
C SER A 291 20.19 -11.85 -12.80
N VAL A 292 19.40 -10.76 -12.84
CA VAL A 292 19.44 -9.79 -13.97
C VAL A 292 19.82 -8.35 -13.57
N ILE A 293 20.00 -8.03 -12.28
CA ILE A 293 20.20 -6.63 -11.87
C ILE A 293 21.44 -6.48 -10.97
N PRO A 294 22.47 -5.75 -11.41
CA PRO A 294 23.61 -5.44 -10.56
C PRO A 294 23.17 -4.38 -9.54
N ASN A 295 23.39 -4.68 -8.25
CA ASN A 295 23.31 -3.79 -7.08
C ASN A 295 21.96 -3.15 -6.71
N CYS A 296 21.12 -2.72 -7.66
CA CYS A 296 19.83 -2.08 -7.38
C CYS A 296 18.74 -3.16 -7.16
N GLY A 297 18.14 -3.21 -5.97
CA GLY A 297 17.09 -4.17 -5.61
C GLY A 297 17.57 -5.42 -4.85
N LEU A 298 18.81 -5.46 -4.38
CA LEU A 298 19.25 -6.52 -3.47
C LEU A 298 18.55 -6.38 -2.12
N VAL A 299 17.91 -7.46 -1.67
CA VAL A 299 17.19 -7.51 -0.39
C VAL A 299 18.17 -7.62 0.78
N ASP A 300 19.32 -8.27 0.56
CA ASP A 300 20.39 -8.39 1.55
C ASP A 300 21.44 -7.28 1.37
N ILE A 301 21.62 -6.49 2.42
CA ILE A 301 22.56 -5.38 2.50
C ILE A 301 24.01 -5.87 2.48
N ALA A 302 24.30 -7.04 3.06
CA ALA A 302 25.65 -7.60 3.09
C ALA A 302 26.10 -8.03 1.69
N ASP A 303 25.20 -8.69 0.96
CA ASP A 303 25.44 -9.09 -0.43
C ASP A 303 25.56 -7.87 -1.36
N SER A 304 24.78 -6.81 -1.10
CA SER A 304 24.88 -5.54 -1.83
C SER A 304 26.26 -4.89 -1.70
N VAL A 305 26.82 -4.83 -0.49
CA VAL A 305 28.16 -4.23 -0.29
C VAL A 305 29.28 -5.10 -0.87
N MET A 306 29.12 -6.43 -0.83
CA MET A 306 30.06 -7.33 -1.50
C MET A 306 30.02 -7.16 -3.02
N SER A 307 28.82 -7.07 -3.59
CA SER A 307 28.59 -6.83 -5.02
C SER A 307 29.15 -5.47 -5.46
N GLU A 308 28.95 -4.41 -4.67
CA GLU A 308 29.53 -3.07 -4.87
C GLU A 308 31.06 -3.17 -5.02
N TRP A 309 31.71 -3.88 -4.09
CA TRP A 309 33.15 -4.05 -4.09
C TRP A 309 33.66 -4.87 -5.28
N MET A 310 33.02 -6.00 -5.59
CA MET A 310 33.39 -6.82 -6.76
C MET A 310 33.27 -6.03 -8.06
N ALA A 311 32.17 -5.29 -8.25
CA ALA A 311 32.00 -4.45 -9.44
C ALA A 311 33.07 -3.36 -9.57
N GLN A 312 33.53 -2.78 -8.45
CA GLN A 312 34.64 -1.82 -8.47
C GLN A 312 35.97 -2.49 -8.84
N MET A 313 36.22 -3.72 -8.40
CA MET A 313 37.40 -4.49 -8.79
C MET A 313 37.37 -4.86 -10.27
N ASP A 314 36.23 -5.32 -10.78
CA ASP A 314 36.04 -5.66 -12.20
C ASP A 314 36.28 -4.43 -13.10
N ILE A 315 35.75 -3.25 -12.73
CA ILE A 315 36.00 -1.99 -13.44
C ILE A 315 37.49 -1.63 -13.41
N GLN A 316 38.16 -1.84 -12.28
CA GLN A 316 39.58 -1.56 -12.14
C GLN A 316 40.44 -2.48 -13.03
N GLU A 317 40.14 -3.78 -13.07
CA GLU A 317 40.80 -4.76 -13.95
C GLU A 317 40.57 -4.42 -15.43
N ASP A 318 39.35 -4.08 -15.82
CA ASP A 318 39.01 -3.66 -17.17
C ASP A 318 39.78 -2.41 -17.62
N LEU A 319 39.96 -1.44 -16.71
CA LEU A 319 40.74 -0.22 -16.98
C LEU A 319 42.23 -0.55 -17.15
N MET A 320 42.78 -1.43 -16.32
CA MET A 320 44.16 -1.91 -16.45
C MET A 320 44.39 -2.58 -17.81
N VAL A 321 43.52 -3.49 -18.21
CA VAL A 321 43.60 -4.18 -19.52
C VAL A 321 43.49 -3.19 -20.68
N LYS A 322 42.58 -2.21 -20.60
CA LYS A 322 42.44 -1.14 -21.62
C LYS A 322 43.70 -0.29 -21.73
N MET A 323 44.28 0.12 -20.61
CA MET A 323 45.50 0.93 -20.62
C MET A 323 46.71 0.15 -21.14
N GLU A 324 46.84 -1.13 -20.79
CA GLU A 324 47.91 -2.00 -21.32
C GLU A 324 47.78 -2.26 -22.82
N THR A 325 46.57 -2.45 -23.33
CA THR A 325 46.31 -2.66 -24.76
C THR A 325 46.53 -1.38 -25.57
N GLU A 326 46.11 -0.21 -25.05
CA GLU A 326 46.41 1.09 -25.66
C GLU A 326 47.93 1.36 -25.68
N MET A 327 48.65 0.98 -24.62
CA MET A 327 50.11 1.11 -24.56
C MET A 327 50.82 0.19 -25.55
N ARG A 328 50.37 -1.08 -25.68
CA ARG A 328 50.88 -2.01 -26.70
C ARG A 328 50.66 -1.49 -28.11
N ALA A 329 49.44 -1.03 -28.41
CA ALA A 329 49.11 -0.46 -29.72
C ALA A 329 49.93 0.80 -30.04
N TYR A 330 50.23 1.62 -29.05
CA TYR A 330 51.11 2.78 -29.20
C TYR A 330 52.56 2.37 -29.50
N ASN A 331 53.10 1.41 -28.76
CA ASN A 331 54.46 0.90 -28.97
C ASN A 331 54.61 0.23 -30.34
N GLU A 332 53.60 -0.52 -30.79
CA GLU A 332 53.54 -1.11 -32.13
C GLU A 332 53.43 -0.04 -33.23
N ALA A 333 52.66 1.03 -33.00
CA ALA A 333 52.57 2.14 -33.95
C ALA A 333 53.88 2.92 -34.06
N ILE A 334 54.58 3.16 -32.94
CA ILE A 334 55.89 3.82 -32.94
C ILE A 334 56.94 2.94 -33.60
N SER A 335 56.99 1.64 -33.31
CA SER A 335 57.94 0.74 -33.96
C SER A 335 57.68 0.67 -35.47
N PHE A 336 56.42 0.64 -35.89
CA PHE A 336 56.04 0.69 -37.30
C PHE A 336 56.43 2.01 -37.99
N ILE A 337 56.22 3.16 -37.32
CA ILE A 337 56.64 4.47 -37.83
C ILE A 337 58.17 4.55 -37.93
N ALA A 338 58.90 4.08 -36.91
CA ALA A 338 60.36 4.03 -36.90
C ALA A 338 60.92 3.12 -38.01
N GLU A 339 60.29 1.96 -38.26
CA GLU A 339 60.63 1.06 -39.36
C GLU A 339 60.32 1.67 -40.74
N ALA A 340 59.21 2.40 -40.87
CA ALA A 340 58.83 3.10 -42.10
C ALA A 340 59.80 4.25 -42.42
N GLU A 341 60.20 5.04 -41.43
CA GLU A 341 61.21 6.10 -41.56
C GLU A 341 62.61 5.55 -41.88
N ALA A 342 62.98 4.39 -41.30
CA ALA A 342 64.24 3.71 -41.62
C ALA A 342 64.26 3.15 -43.06
N LYS A 343 63.11 2.72 -43.60
CA LYS A 343 62.96 2.25 -44.99
C LYS A 343 62.97 3.40 -45.99
N GLU A 344 62.46 4.60 -45.65
CA GLU A 344 62.60 5.79 -46.50
C GLU A 344 64.05 6.28 -46.62
N LYS A 345 64.85 6.24 -45.55
CA LYS A 345 66.27 6.62 -45.58
C LYS A 345 67.14 5.73 -46.48
N ARG A 346 66.66 4.55 -46.88
CA ARG A 346 67.38 3.58 -47.73
C ARG A 346 67.05 3.66 -49.22
N LYS A 347 66.12 4.52 -49.68
CA LYS A 347 65.77 4.65 -51.11
C LYS A 347 66.05 6.07 -51.65
N PRO A 348 66.99 6.25 -52.58
CA PRO A 348 67.13 7.52 -53.29
C PRO A 348 66.08 7.59 -54.40
N GLN A 349 65.22 8.61 -54.32
CA GLN A 349 64.32 9.09 -55.39
C GLN A 349 63.06 8.23 -55.72
N LYS A 350 61.93 8.50 -55.04
CA LYS A 350 60.71 9.14 -55.62
C LYS A 350 59.50 8.99 -54.67
N LYS A 351 58.72 10.10 -54.63
CA LYS A 351 57.44 10.37 -53.94
C LYS A 351 57.52 10.42 -52.40
N LYS A 352 57.36 11.65 -51.86
CA LYS A 352 57.13 11.91 -50.43
C LYS A 352 55.90 11.11 -49.99
N ILE A 353 56.11 10.05 -49.21
CA ILE A 353 55.01 9.38 -48.51
C ILE A 353 54.67 10.28 -47.32
N ALA A 354 53.40 10.64 -47.16
CA ALA A 354 52.94 11.44 -46.05
C ALA A 354 53.09 10.61 -44.76
N ILE A 355 54.14 10.86 -43.99
CA ILE A 355 54.35 10.24 -42.68
C ILE A 355 53.20 10.71 -41.78
N PRO A 356 52.35 9.80 -41.28
CA PRO A 356 51.29 10.16 -40.36
C PRO A 356 51.89 10.74 -39.08
N LYS A 357 51.26 11.77 -38.51
CA LYS A 357 51.69 12.34 -37.23
C LYS A 357 51.73 11.24 -36.17
N PRO A 358 52.74 11.24 -35.27
CA PRO A 358 52.80 10.25 -34.21
C PRO A 358 51.51 10.31 -33.38
N PRO A 359 50.91 9.14 -33.07
CA PRO A 359 49.75 9.09 -32.21
C PRO A 359 50.05 9.76 -30.86
N LYS A 360 49.02 10.34 -30.23
CA LYS A 360 49.15 10.99 -28.92
C LYS A 360 49.49 9.91 -27.89
N MET A 361 50.53 10.13 -27.08
CA MET A 361 50.99 9.17 -26.08
C MET A 361 49.85 8.83 -25.10
N PRO A 362 49.48 7.54 -24.96
CA PRO A 362 48.53 7.10 -23.95
C PRO A 362 49.07 7.40 -22.54
N GLN A 363 48.17 7.50 -21.57
CA GLN A 363 48.56 7.65 -20.18
C GLN A 363 49.29 6.38 -19.70
N GLU A 364 50.52 6.53 -19.22
CA GLU A 364 51.27 5.43 -18.61
C GLU A 364 50.70 5.09 -17.24
N LEU A 365 50.72 3.80 -16.90
CA LEU A 365 50.50 3.28 -15.54
C LEU A 365 51.87 3.06 -14.90
N PRO A 366 52.31 3.94 -13.99
CA PRO A 366 53.54 3.71 -13.23
C PRO A 366 53.40 2.47 -12.35
N ALA A 367 54.52 1.76 -12.10
CA ALA A 367 54.53 0.64 -11.17
C ALA A 367 54.07 1.10 -9.77
N GLY A 368 53.08 0.39 -9.19
CA GLY A 368 52.50 0.71 -7.87
C GLY A 368 51.34 1.73 -7.89
N MET A 369 50.85 2.13 -9.06
CA MET A 369 49.68 3.00 -9.22
C MET A 369 48.52 2.25 -9.86
N PHE A 370 47.30 2.48 -9.37
CA PHE A 370 46.08 1.81 -9.85
C PHE A 370 45.02 2.81 -10.32
N PRO A 371 44.24 2.54 -11.39
CA PRO A 371 43.17 3.42 -11.82
C PRO A 371 42.03 3.44 -10.79
N ASP A 372 41.45 4.62 -10.51
CA ASP A 372 40.32 4.77 -9.59
C ASP A 372 38.98 4.38 -10.29
N PRO A 373 38.32 3.29 -9.87
CA PRO A 373 37.07 2.84 -10.48
C PRO A 373 35.85 3.67 -10.05
N ARG A 374 35.95 4.49 -8.98
CA ARG A 374 34.78 5.02 -8.26
C ARG A 374 33.86 5.90 -9.10
N LYS A 375 34.41 6.78 -9.95
CA LYS A 375 33.60 7.67 -10.80
C LYS A 375 32.80 6.89 -11.83
N ILE A 376 33.45 5.92 -12.47
CA ILE A 376 32.83 5.06 -13.50
C ILE A 376 31.76 4.18 -12.86
N PHE A 377 32.05 3.62 -11.68
CA PHE A 377 31.11 2.85 -10.88
C PHE A 377 29.85 3.65 -10.56
N LEU A 378 29.98 4.88 -10.05
CA LEU A 378 28.83 5.74 -9.72
C LEU A 378 27.98 6.11 -10.95
N GLU A 379 28.59 6.25 -12.13
CA GLU A 379 27.84 6.48 -13.36
C GLU A 379 27.12 5.22 -13.86
N HIS A 380 27.68 4.04 -13.62
CA HIS A 380 27.04 2.76 -13.93
C HIS A 380 25.84 2.53 -13.02
N GLU A 381 26.02 2.65 -11.70
CA GLU A 381 24.93 2.48 -10.74
C GLU A 381 23.78 3.45 -10.96
N LYS A 382 24.07 4.72 -11.27
CA LYS A 382 23.01 5.70 -11.57
C LYS A 382 22.16 5.24 -12.75
N ARG A 383 22.79 4.70 -13.79
CA ARG A 383 22.10 4.18 -14.97
C ARG A 383 21.27 2.94 -14.61
N ASP A 384 21.88 1.99 -13.90
CA ASP A 384 21.21 0.76 -13.49
C ASP A 384 19.99 1.04 -12.60
N CYS A 385 20.12 1.95 -11.64
CA CYS A 385 19.02 2.34 -10.77
C CYS A 385 17.93 3.09 -11.54
N THR A 386 18.26 3.98 -12.50
CA THR A 386 17.22 4.59 -13.35
C THR A 386 16.51 3.57 -14.22
N ASP A 387 17.23 2.60 -14.75
CA ASP A 387 16.65 1.52 -15.56
C ASP A 387 15.76 0.61 -14.71
N PHE A 388 16.17 0.31 -13.48
CA PHE A 388 15.37 -0.42 -12.50
C PHE A 388 14.04 0.29 -12.21
N PHE A 389 14.09 1.58 -11.84
CA PHE A 389 12.87 2.34 -11.58
C PHE A 389 11.95 2.42 -12.81
N ASN A 390 12.53 2.61 -14.00
CA ASN A 390 11.75 2.63 -15.24
C ASN A 390 11.14 1.27 -15.58
N ARG A 391 11.82 0.15 -15.30
CA ARG A 391 11.28 -1.18 -15.59
C ARG A 391 10.16 -1.56 -14.64
N TYR A 392 10.35 -1.34 -13.34
CA TYR A 392 9.46 -1.89 -12.31
C TYR A 392 8.44 -0.89 -11.77
N PHE A 393 8.76 0.41 -11.76
CA PHE A 393 7.95 1.43 -11.12
C PHE A 393 7.30 2.43 -12.09
N HIS A 394 7.56 2.30 -13.39
CA HIS A 394 6.94 3.18 -14.38
C HIS A 394 5.45 2.81 -14.55
N PRO A 395 4.51 3.77 -14.47
CA PRO A 395 3.07 3.50 -14.52
C PRO A 395 2.62 2.74 -15.77
N GLY A 396 3.30 2.96 -16.91
CA GLY A 396 3.04 2.24 -18.16
C GLY A 396 3.46 0.75 -18.18
N ASN A 397 4.31 0.33 -17.23
CA ASN A 397 4.74 -1.06 -17.08
C ASN A 397 4.01 -1.79 -15.94
N MET A 398 3.30 -1.05 -15.09
CA MET A 398 2.41 -1.62 -14.10
C MET A 398 1.05 -1.92 -14.74
N ASN A 399 0.49 -3.11 -14.49
CA ASN A 399 -0.87 -3.49 -14.93
C ASN A 399 -1.94 -2.76 -14.09
N LEU A 400 -1.98 -1.42 -14.19
CA LEU A 400 -2.93 -0.57 -13.51
C LEU A 400 -4.24 -0.51 -14.30
N LEU A 401 -5.36 -0.56 -13.59
CA LEU A 401 -6.67 -0.28 -14.15
C LEU A 401 -6.79 1.22 -14.47
N PRO A 402 -7.66 1.63 -15.42
CA PRO A 402 -7.88 3.04 -15.74
C PRO A 402 -8.31 3.90 -14.54
N SER A 403 -8.90 3.29 -13.51
CA SER A 403 -9.29 3.95 -12.25
C SER A 403 -8.16 4.07 -11.21
N GLU A 404 -7.03 3.39 -11.45
CA GLU A 404 -5.86 3.35 -10.54
C GLU A 404 -4.74 4.30 -11.01
N VAL A 405 -4.87 4.90 -12.20
CA VAL A 405 -3.94 5.90 -12.72
C VAL A 405 -4.46 7.29 -12.34
N ALA A 406 -3.77 7.97 -11.42
CA ALA A 406 -4.05 9.35 -11.04
C ALA A 406 -3.44 10.35 -12.02
#